data_AF-A0A1M7P1B4-F1
#
_entry.id   AF-A0A1M7P1B4-F1
#
_cell.length_a   1.000
_cell.length_b   1.000
_cell.length_c   1.000
_cell.angle_alpha   90.00
_cell.angle_beta   90.00
_cell.angle_gamma   90.00
#
_symmetry.space_group_name_H-M   'P 1'
#
loop_
_entity.id
_entity.type
_entity.pdbx_description
1 polymer ?
#
loop_
_entity_poly.entity_id
_entity_poly.type
_entity_poly.pdbx_seq_one_letter_code
_entity_poly.pdbx_strand_id
1 'polypeptide(L)'
;MKRITGGFGRVATLVLAGAAFTALTTACSLDDRESMCMPDEYPVTAVGYAGGGDACVTKGEQPPEGMIRYPAGQVPQHVDDKWDRYWQTHALDKNGKLITDPNKVRKS
;
A
#
# COMPACT_ATOMS: atom_id res chain seq x y z
N MET A 1 49.34 -60.95 -12.58
CA MET A 1 48.38 -61.16 -11.46
C MET A 1 48.14 -59.79 -10.82
N LYS A 2 47.10 -59.03 -11.19
CA LYS A 2 45.71 -59.01 -10.69
C LYS A 2 45.52 -58.31 -9.32
N ARG A 3 45.08 -57.04 -9.45
CA ARG A 3 44.06 -56.28 -8.69
C ARG A 3 44.37 -55.51 -7.40
N ILE A 4 44.21 -54.18 -7.56
CA ILE A 4 43.34 -53.23 -6.83
C ILE A 4 43.54 -53.14 -5.31
N THR A 5 44.34 -52.15 -4.89
CA THR A 5 44.42 -51.63 -3.52
C THR A 5 43.21 -50.74 -3.25
N GLY A 6 42.45 -51.07 -2.20
CA GLY A 6 41.34 -50.27 -1.70
C GLY A 6 41.78 -49.07 -0.83
N GLY A 7 40.83 -48.16 -0.60
CA GLY A 7 40.85 -47.27 0.55
C GLY A 7 41.22 -45.81 0.30
N PHE A 8 40.43 -45.05 -0.47
CA PHE A 8 40.42 -43.59 -0.36
C PHE A 8 39.29 -43.15 0.57
N GLY A 9 39.57 -43.25 1.87
CA GLY A 9 38.72 -42.69 2.92
C GLY A 9 38.88 -41.17 3.00
N ARG A 10 37.73 -40.49 3.05
CA ARG A 10 37.52 -39.14 3.62
C ARG A 10 38.18 -37.97 2.90
N VAL A 11 37.56 -37.52 1.80
CA VAL A 11 37.62 -36.11 1.40
C VAL A 11 36.32 -35.45 1.87
N ALA A 12 36.38 -34.78 3.01
CA ALA A 12 35.28 -33.95 3.50
C ALA A 12 35.86 -32.83 4.36
N THR A 13 36.31 -31.74 3.72
CA THR A 13 36.15 -30.35 4.17
C THR A 13 36.87 -29.41 3.20
N LEU A 14 36.11 -28.62 2.45
CA LEU A 14 36.56 -27.32 1.97
C LEU A 14 35.46 -26.31 2.27
N VAL A 15 35.88 -25.32 3.02
CA VAL A 15 35.13 -24.32 3.78
C VAL A 15 34.41 -23.34 2.85
N LEU A 16 33.20 -22.95 3.30
CA LEU A 16 32.39 -21.80 2.91
C LEU A 16 33.13 -20.69 2.12
N ALA A 17 32.64 -20.40 0.91
CA ALA A 17 32.71 -19.07 0.32
C ALA A 17 31.27 -18.56 0.15
N GLY A 18 30.75 -17.96 1.22
CA GLY A 18 29.54 -17.14 1.19
C GLY A 18 29.89 -15.66 0.94
N ALA A 19 28.85 -14.90 0.57
CA ALA A 19 28.79 -13.46 0.24
C ALA A 19 29.22 -13.11 -1.21
N ALA A 20 28.45 -12.40 -2.03
CA ALA A 20 27.37 -11.47 -1.74
C ALA A 20 26.36 -11.38 -2.90
N PHE A 21 25.09 -11.70 -2.63
CA PHE A 21 23.94 -11.18 -3.37
C PHE A 21 23.08 -10.35 -2.41
N THR A 22 23.68 -9.35 -1.76
CA THR A 22 22.94 -8.43 -0.86
C THR A 22 22.47 -7.16 -1.57
N ALA A 23 22.69 -7.04 -2.89
CA ALA A 23 22.39 -5.82 -3.65
C ALA A 23 21.00 -5.79 -4.31
N LEU A 24 20.12 -6.77 -4.05
CA LEU A 24 18.76 -6.76 -4.61
C LEU A 24 17.69 -6.19 -3.66
N THR A 25 18.07 -5.74 -2.45
CA THR A 25 17.10 -5.24 -1.46
C THR A 25 16.97 -3.71 -1.44
N THR A 26 17.54 -2.97 -2.41
CA THR A 26 17.50 -1.50 -2.43
C THR A 26 16.64 -0.91 -3.57
N ALA A 27 15.78 -1.70 -4.22
CA ALA A 27 14.99 -1.24 -5.37
C ALA A 27 13.47 -1.38 -5.15
N CYS A 28 12.95 -0.63 -4.18
CA CYS A 28 11.66 0.09 -4.20
C CYS A 28 11.70 0.99 -2.96
N SER A 29 11.40 2.27 -3.11
CA SER A 29 12.32 3.33 -2.69
C SER A 29 12.26 3.70 -1.21
N LEU A 30 13.44 4.04 -0.70
CA LEU A 30 13.66 4.39 0.70
C LEU A 30 13.19 5.83 1.04
N ASP A 31 12.47 6.49 0.12
CA ASP A 31 11.90 7.83 0.27
C ASP A 31 10.51 7.96 -0.41
N ASP A 32 9.80 6.84 -0.63
CA ASP A 32 8.47 6.83 -1.26
C ASP A 32 7.38 7.05 -0.21
N ARG A 33 7.00 8.30 0.05
CA ARG A 33 5.65 8.54 0.57
C ARG A 33 4.68 8.18 -0.55
N GLU A 34 4.16 6.96 -0.50
CA GLU A 34 3.24 6.41 -1.50
C GLU A 34 2.06 7.38 -1.69
N SER A 35 1.95 7.98 -2.88
CA SER A 35 0.86 8.90 -3.23
C SER A 35 -0.46 8.13 -3.30
N MET A 36 -1.54 8.77 -2.90
CA MET A 36 -2.88 8.17 -2.93
C MET A 36 -3.38 7.88 -4.34
N CYS A 37 -3.11 8.79 -5.28
CA CYS A 37 -3.55 8.70 -6.66
C CYS A 37 -2.43 9.16 -7.59
N MET A 38 -2.60 8.87 -8.89
CA MET A 38 -1.68 9.36 -9.91
C MET A 38 -1.71 10.91 -9.99
N PRO A 39 -0.65 11.55 -10.50
CA PRO A 39 -0.55 13.01 -10.54
C PRO A 39 -1.69 13.73 -11.28
N ASP A 40 -2.36 13.07 -12.21
CA ASP A 40 -3.49 13.56 -13.00
C ASP A 40 -4.86 13.15 -12.43
N GLU A 41 -4.88 12.49 -11.28
CA GLU A 41 -6.09 12.03 -10.60
C GLU A 41 -6.31 12.76 -9.28
N TYR A 42 -7.50 12.58 -8.70
CA TYR A 42 -7.83 13.03 -7.35
C TYR A 42 -8.60 11.93 -6.61
N PRO A 43 -8.40 11.80 -5.28
CA PRO A 43 -9.07 10.78 -4.50
C PRO A 43 -10.52 11.17 -4.19
N VAL A 44 -11.39 10.17 -4.17
CA VAL A 44 -12.79 10.26 -3.77
C VAL A 44 -13.10 9.16 -2.77
N THR A 45 -14.17 9.35 -1.99
CA THR A 45 -14.65 8.38 -1.01
C THR A 45 -16.07 7.95 -1.30
N ALA A 46 -16.44 6.73 -0.89
CA ALA A 46 -17.80 6.25 -0.97
C ALA A 46 -18.70 6.94 0.07
N VAL A 47 -19.91 7.33 -0.35
CA VAL A 47 -20.87 7.97 0.54
C VAL A 47 -21.21 7.04 1.71
N GLY A 48 -21.07 7.55 2.93
CA GLY A 48 -21.41 6.87 4.16
C GLY A 48 -20.49 5.73 4.55
N TYR A 49 -19.28 5.66 3.98
CA TYR A 49 -18.30 4.63 4.28
C TYR A 49 -17.12 5.20 5.08
N ALA A 50 -16.70 4.48 6.11
CA ALA A 50 -15.46 4.72 6.84
C ALA A 50 -14.57 3.48 6.74
N GLY A 51 -13.27 3.69 6.59
CA GLY A 51 -12.29 2.59 6.49
C GLY A 51 -11.17 2.83 5.49
N GLY A 52 -11.02 4.06 4.99
CA GLY A 52 -10.16 4.32 3.84
C GLY A 52 -10.74 3.64 2.59
N GLY A 53 -10.62 4.31 1.46
CA GLY A 53 -11.39 3.90 0.29
C GLY A 53 -11.27 4.97 -0.75
N ASP A 54 -10.02 5.23 -1.12
CA ASP A 54 -9.66 6.20 -2.12
C ASP A 54 -9.79 5.51 -3.47
N ALA A 55 -10.90 5.77 -4.15
CA ALA A 55 -10.91 5.60 -5.59
C ALA A 55 -10.28 6.85 -6.20
N CYS A 56 -9.53 6.66 -7.27
CA CYS A 56 -8.92 7.77 -8.00
C CYS A 56 -9.78 8.10 -9.22
N VAL A 57 -10.03 9.38 -9.42
CA VAL A 57 -10.80 9.90 -10.56
C VAL A 57 -9.94 10.91 -11.29
N THR A 58 -9.95 10.86 -12.63
CA THR A 58 -9.22 11.82 -13.47
C THR A 58 -9.63 13.25 -13.16
N LYS A 59 -8.65 14.16 -12.99
CA LYS A 59 -8.92 15.58 -12.78
C LYS A 59 -9.80 16.15 -13.90
N GLY A 60 -10.84 16.88 -13.51
CA GLY A 60 -11.84 17.43 -14.44
C GLY A 60 -13.08 16.54 -14.62
N GLU A 61 -13.01 15.26 -14.27
CA GLU A 61 -14.18 14.38 -14.29
C GLU A 61 -15.00 14.46 -13.00
N GLN A 62 -16.28 14.11 -13.10
CA GLN A 62 -17.16 14.00 -11.94
C GLN A 62 -16.95 12.64 -11.25
N PRO A 63 -17.04 12.56 -9.92
CA PRO A 63 -17.02 11.27 -9.23
C PRO A 63 -18.13 10.36 -9.77
N PRO A 64 -17.90 9.04 -9.84
CA PRO A 64 -18.93 8.08 -10.21
C PRO A 64 -20.07 8.07 -9.17
N GLU A 65 -21.22 7.51 -9.55
CA GLU A 65 -22.37 7.40 -8.66
C GLU A 65 -22.02 6.68 -7.35
N GLY A 66 -22.48 7.23 -6.23
CA GLY A 66 -22.20 6.69 -4.90
C GLY A 66 -20.85 7.11 -4.31
N MET A 67 -20.02 7.86 -5.06
CA MET A 67 -18.79 8.47 -4.57
C MET A 67 -18.89 9.99 -4.48
N ILE A 68 -18.04 10.57 -3.63
CA ILE A 68 -18.02 12.01 -3.38
C ILE A 68 -16.59 12.51 -3.17
N ARG A 69 -16.36 13.78 -3.51
CA ARG A 69 -15.10 14.48 -3.24
C ARG A 69 -14.93 14.73 -1.75
N TYR A 70 -13.70 14.60 -1.27
CA TYR A 70 -13.33 15.07 0.06
C TYR A 70 -13.48 16.60 0.19
N PRO A 71 -13.78 17.11 1.40
CA PRO A 71 -13.80 18.54 1.66
C PRO A 71 -12.46 19.20 1.35
N ALA A 72 -12.50 20.46 0.90
CA ALA A 72 -11.30 21.23 0.65
C ALA A 72 -10.41 21.31 1.90
N GLY A 73 -9.11 21.06 1.72
CA GLY A 73 -8.14 21.00 2.81
C GLY A 73 -8.18 19.73 3.66
N GLN A 74 -9.08 18.79 3.35
CA GLN A 74 -9.24 17.49 4.03
C GLN A 74 -9.05 16.29 3.10
N VAL A 75 -8.24 16.49 2.06
CA VAL A 75 -8.01 15.52 0.98
C VAL A 75 -6.73 14.74 1.30
N PRO A 76 -6.77 13.40 1.35
CA PRO A 76 -5.58 12.59 1.48
C PRO A 76 -4.69 12.75 0.24
N GLN A 77 -3.39 12.91 0.44
CA GLN A 77 -2.38 13.07 -0.60
C GLN A 77 -1.45 11.85 -0.63
N HIS A 78 -1.13 11.29 0.53
CA HIS A 78 -0.26 10.12 0.68
C HIS A 78 -0.89 9.08 1.61
N VAL A 79 -0.52 7.81 1.39
CA VAL A 79 -0.77 6.71 2.33
C VAL A 79 -0.26 7.09 3.71
N ASP A 80 -1.09 6.82 4.71
CA ASP A 80 -0.87 7.12 6.13
C ASP A 80 -0.62 8.60 6.43
N ASP A 81 -1.07 9.51 5.57
CA ASP A 81 -1.09 10.91 5.93
C ASP A 81 -2.19 11.23 6.96
N LYS A 82 -2.25 12.50 7.37
CA LYS A 82 -3.23 12.94 8.36
C LYS A 82 -4.67 12.65 7.93
N TRP A 83 -4.98 12.87 6.66
CA TRP A 83 -6.33 12.79 6.14
C TRP A 83 -6.72 11.36 5.81
N ASP A 84 -5.81 10.56 5.28
CA ASP A 84 -6.03 9.12 5.10
C ASP A 84 -6.43 8.50 6.46
N ARG A 85 -5.59 8.66 7.48
CA ARG A 85 -5.88 8.15 8.84
C ARG A 85 -7.18 8.69 9.44
N TYR A 86 -7.53 9.94 9.15
CA TYR A 86 -8.78 10.53 9.64
C TYR A 86 -9.99 9.80 9.03
N TRP A 87 -9.99 9.58 7.71
CA TRP A 87 -11.07 8.94 6.97
C TRP A 87 -11.16 7.42 7.17
N GLN A 88 -10.16 6.80 7.81
CA GLN A 88 -10.27 5.42 8.31
C GLN A 88 -11.43 5.22 9.29
N THR A 89 -11.86 6.28 10.00
CA THR A 89 -12.92 6.19 11.03
C THR A 89 -14.06 7.17 10.84
N HIS A 90 -13.97 8.04 9.83
CA HIS A 90 -14.94 9.09 9.54
C HIS A 90 -15.55 8.86 8.14
N ALA A 91 -16.79 9.30 7.96
CA ALA A 91 -17.52 9.15 6.71
C ALA A 91 -18.26 10.43 6.32
N LEU A 92 -18.48 10.61 5.03
CA LEU A 92 -19.24 11.73 4.47
C LEU A 92 -20.62 11.28 3.99
N ASP A 93 -21.64 12.11 4.15
CA ASP A 93 -22.93 11.92 3.52
C ASP A 93 -22.90 12.32 2.03
N LYS A 94 -24.04 12.15 1.35
CA LYS A 94 -24.20 12.49 -0.08
C LYS A 94 -23.99 13.97 -0.42
N ASN A 95 -23.95 14.84 0.59
CA ASN A 95 -23.75 16.28 0.44
C ASN A 95 -22.33 16.70 0.85
N GLY A 96 -21.46 15.73 1.19
CA GLY A 96 -20.09 16.00 1.63
C GLY A 96 -20.01 16.44 3.08
N LYS A 97 -21.04 16.19 3.89
CA LYS A 97 -21.05 16.51 5.32
C LYS A 97 -20.61 15.32 6.15
N LEU A 98 -19.83 15.58 7.21
CA LEU A 98 -19.43 14.54 8.16
C LEU A 98 -20.66 13.87 8.81
N ILE A 99 -20.67 12.55 8.80
CA ILE A 99 -21.66 11.74 9.53
C ILE A 99 -21.19 11.58 10.97
N THR A 100 -21.98 12.09 11.91
CA THR A 100 -21.69 12.00 13.36
C THR A 100 -22.41 10.84 14.05
N ASP A 101 -23.44 10.29 13.41
CA ASP A 101 -24.19 9.14 13.93
C ASP A 101 -23.51 7.83 13.49
N PRO A 102 -22.92 7.06 14.42
CA PRO A 102 -22.19 5.84 14.06
C PRO A 102 -23.09 4.77 13.43
N ASN A 103 -24.42 4.80 13.63
CA ASN A 103 -25.34 3.85 13.00
C ASN A 103 -25.51 4.09 11.49
N LYS A 104 -25.08 5.26 11.00
CA LYS A 104 -25.16 5.64 9.59
C LYS A 104 -23.83 5.46 8.85
N VAL A 105 -22.80 4.99 9.55
CA VAL A 105 -21.47 4.74 8.99
C VAL A 105 -21.35 3.26 8.64
N ARG A 106 -21.16 2.97 7.36
CA ARG A 106 -20.74 1.65 6.88
C ARG A 106 -19.25 1.49 7.18
N LYS A 107 -18.87 0.34 7.72
CA LYS A 107 -17.47 -0.02 8.01
C LYS A 107 -17.01 -1.09 7.02
N SER A 108 -15.70 -1.13 6.79
CA SER A 108 -15.04 -2.27 6.14
C SER A 108 -15.21 -3.58 6.91
#